data_AF-A0A1E4EX53-F1
#
_entry.id   AF-A0A1E4EX53-F1
#
_cell.length_a   1.000
_cell.length_b   1.000
_cell.length_c   1.000
_cell.angle_alpha   90.00
_cell.angle_beta   90.00
_cell.angle_gamma   90.00
#
_symmetry.space_group_name_H-M   'P 1'
#
loop_
_entity.id
_entity.type
_entity.pdbx_description
1 polymer ?
#
loop_
_entity_poly.entity_id
_entity_poly.type
_entity_poly.pdbx_seq_one_letter_code
_entity_poly.pdbx_strand_id
1 'polypeptide(L)'
;MIKTARVVFLGIDVQKAFGREAKSTNLATLASHPEGDESREVLNNARLASAVYQAGGTVIVTKDWHNPVGTEISSGDRTIVDNRAADEFAIYGEHATPGDGDSDLNAPLEAALQQLEKQDGHRRTIIPVDHHEVVESGDSQRIFEIHKNVYDITQLEELHHEVEKGPMIPNRAFWHVMEREREAGPLTLVLSGKIAEVCVRAGAFSLLEGLPGVDLVIPEDAVSSLPSELARQLQLPTKLEVMDQLRERGARVVKTEEVLAWLSA
;
A
#
# COMPACT_ATOMS: atom_id res chain seq x y z
N MET A 1 -12.53 -27.40 15.54
CA MET A 1 -11.15 -27.35 14.99
C MET A 1 -10.71 -25.90 15.09
N ILE A 2 -9.61 -25.60 15.78
CA ILE A 2 -9.08 -24.23 15.86
C ILE A 2 -8.47 -23.92 14.49
N LYS A 3 -8.94 -22.89 13.79
CA LYS A 3 -8.39 -22.46 12.50
C LYS A 3 -7.00 -21.84 12.75
N THR A 4 -6.01 -22.22 11.95
CA THR A 4 -4.66 -21.62 12.01
C THR A 4 -4.74 -20.14 11.67
N ALA A 5 -3.92 -19.32 12.34
CA ALA A 5 -3.83 -17.90 12.03
C ALA A 5 -3.35 -17.68 10.57
N ARG A 6 -3.96 -16.72 9.90
CA ARG A 6 -3.61 -16.29 8.54
C ARG A 6 -2.72 -15.05 8.66
N VAL A 7 -1.56 -15.09 8.01
CA VAL A 7 -0.67 -13.95 7.95
C VAL A 7 -0.75 -13.33 6.56
N VAL A 8 -0.99 -12.02 6.51
CA VAL A 8 -0.97 -11.25 5.28
C VAL A 8 0.08 -10.17 5.38
N PHE A 9 0.93 -10.09 4.37
CA PHE A 9 1.80 -8.94 4.15
C PHE A 9 1.03 -7.90 3.34
N LEU A 10 1.02 -6.66 3.82
CA LEU A 10 0.44 -5.50 3.13
C LEU A 10 1.53 -4.43 2.98
N GLY A 11 2.21 -4.42 1.83
CA GLY A 11 3.22 -3.42 1.50
C GLY A 11 2.59 -2.25 0.76
N ILE A 12 2.48 -1.10 1.43
CA ILE A 12 1.81 0.08 0.88
C ILE A 12 2.80 0.92 0.06
N ASP A 13 2.50 1.13 -1.22
CA ASP A 13 3.12 2.14 -2.10
C ASP A 13 4.66 2.15 -2.09
N VAL A 14 5.26 0.97 -2.09
CA VAL A 14 6.73 0.80 -2.21
C VAL A 14 7.13 0.98 -3.68
N GLN A 15 6.87 2.17 -4.20
CA GLN A 15 7.04 2.59 -5.59
C GLN A 15 8.19 3.59 -5.76
N LYS A 16 8.69 3.67 -6.99
CA LYS A 16 9.71 4.65 -7.39
C LYS A 16 9.26 6.09 -7.23
N ALA A 17 7.95 6.35 -7.35
CA ALA A 17 7.30 7.63 -7.06
C ALA A 17 7.62 8.22 -5.68
N PHE A 18 8.12 7.41 -4.75
CA PHE A 18 8.41 7.80 -3.38
C PHE A 18 9.87 7.48 -3.04
N GLY A 19 10.72 8.50 -2.86
CA GLY A 19 12.13 8.33 -2.50
C GLY A 19 13.13 8.61 -3.63
N ARG A 20 14.25 7.89 -3.68
CA ARG A 20 15.43 8.26 -4.50
C ARG A 20 15.14 8.35 -5.99
N GLU A 21 14.19 7.55 -6.45
CA GLU A 21 13.81 7.44 -7.85
C GLU A 21 12.65 8.39 -8.21
N ALA A 22 12.09 9.10 -7.23
CA ALA A 22 10.92 9.94 -7.41
C ALA A 22 11.23 11.15 -8.28
N LYS A 23 10.32 11.43 -9.21
CA LYS A 23 10.39 12.65 -10.05
C LYS A 23 9.88 13.88 -9.33
N SER A 24 8.89 13.68 -8.47
CA SER A 24 8.44 14.73 -7.56
C SER A 24 9.60 15.16 -6.66
N THR A 25 9.89 16.46 -6.64
CA THR A 25 10.92 17.02 -5.75
C THR A 25 10.56 16.84 -4.28
N ASN A 26 9.27 16.94 -3.93
CA ASN A 26 8.81 16.77 -2.55
C ASN A 26 8.94 15.32 -2.11
N LEU A 27 8.59 14.37 -2.98
CA LEU A 27 8.69 12.94 -2.68
C LEU A 27 10.12 12.39 -2.80
N ALA A 28 11.00 13.06 -3.55
CA ALA A 28 12.42 12.73 -3.56
C ALA A 28 13.09 12.91 -2.19
N THR A 29 12.54 13.79 -1.34
CA THR A 29 13.08 14.05 0.01
C THR A 29 12.94 12.86 0.97
N LEU A 30 12.07 11.87 0.66
CA LEU A 30 12.00 10.64 1.45
C LEU A 30 13.35 9.90 1.47
N ALA A 31 14.18 10.09 0.46
CA ALA A 31 15.49 9.46 0.35
C ALA A 31 16.59 10.03 1.25
N SER A 32 16.43 11.28 1.71
CA SER A 32 17.56 12.11 2.15
C SER A 32 17.74 12.20 3.67
N HIS A 33 17.02 11.40 4.47
CA HIS A 33 17.02 11.56 5.93
C HIS A 33 17.24 10.28 6.74
N PRO A 34 17.94 10.39 7.89
CA PRO A 34 18.29 9.25 8.74
C PRO A 34 17.08 8.60 9.44
N GLU A 35 15.96 9.30 9.58
CA GLU A 35 14.72 8.78 10.20
C GLU A 35 13.89 7.89 9.25
N GLY A 36 14.23 7.90 7.95
CA GLY A 36 13.54 7.19 6.88
C GLY A 36 14.52 6.68 5.82
N ASP A 37 15.49 5.85 6.21
CA ASP A 37 16.38 5.19 5.24
C ASP A 37 15.59 4.26 4.32
N GLU A 38 15.15 4.83 3.20
CA GLU A 38 14.43 4.15 2.13
C GLU A 38 15.17 2.88 1.68
N SER A 39 16.51 2.86 1.68
CA SER A 39 17.25 1.67 1.24
C SER A 39 16.99 0.48 2.15
N ARG A 40 16.91 0.72 3.46
CA ARG A 40 16.56 -0.31 4.43
C ARG A 40 15.09 -0.69 4.34
N GLU A 41 14.20 0.30 4.20
CA GLU A 41 12.76 0.07 4.11
C GLU A 41 12.39 -0.80 2.90
N VAL A 42 12.86 -0.46 1.70
CA VAL A 42 12.57 -1.21 0.47
C VAL A 42 13.11 -2.64 0.58
N LEU A 43 14.32 -2.84 1.11
CA LEU A 43 14.88 -4.18 1.35
C LEU A 43 14.07 -4.98 2.37
N ASN A 44 13.63 -4.34 3.45
CA ASN A 44 12.83 -4.98 4.48
C ASN A 44 11.45 -5.38 3.95
N ASN A 45 10.80 -4.55 3.12
CA ASN A 45 9.54 -4.92 2.46
C ASN A 45 9.70 -6.16 1.57
N ALA A 46 10.77 -6.24 0.78
CA ALA A 46 11.07 -7.41 -0.05
C ALA A 46 11.27 -8.69 0.78
N ARG A 47 12.01 -8.58 1.91
CA ARG A 47 12.24 -9.69 2.84
C ARG A 47 10.95 -10.15 3.51
N LEU A 48 10.12 -9.22 3.99
CA LEU A 48 8.85 -9.50 4.64
C LEU A 48 7.85 -10.18 3.70
N ALA A 49 7.69 -9.66 2.47
CA ALA A 49 6.85 -10.27 1.44
C ALA A 49 7.25 -11.74 1.19
N SER A 50 8.56 -11.98 1.06
CA SER A 50 9.11 -13.31 0.83
C SER A 50 8.89 -14.25 2.01
N ALA A 51 9.14 -13.79 3.23
CA ALA A 51 8.99 -14.58 4.45
C ALA A 51 7.53 -14.95 4.72
N VAL A 52 6.59 -13.99 4.57
CA VAL A 52 5.16 -14.24 4.73
C VAL A 52 4.67 -15.25 3.70
N TYR A 53 5.10 -15.13 2.44
CA TYR A 53 4.74 -16.09 1.41
C TYR A 53 5.26 -17.51 1.73
N GLN A 54 6.52 -17.63 2.14
CA GLN A 54 7.13 -18.91 2.53
C GLN A 54 6.45 -19.55 3.74
N ALA A 55 5.95 -18.75 4.67
CA ALA A 55 5.14 -19.20 5.81
C ALA A 55 3.70 -19.61 5.43
N GLY A 56 3.34 -19.62 4.15
CA GLY A 56 1.99 -20.00 3.68
C GLY A 56 0.98 -18.84 3.71
N GLY A 57 1.44 -17.61 3.92
CA GLY A 57 0.63 -16.39 3.96
C GLY A 57 0.27 -15.84 2.58
N THR A 58 -0.41 -14.69 2.58
CA THR A 58 -0.82 -13.94 1.39
C THR A 58 0.00 -12.64 1.32
N VAL A 59 0.41 -12.26 0.12
CA VAL A 59 1.20 -11.06 -0.16
C VAL A 59 0.33 -10.10 -0.95
N ILE A 60 0.16 -8.90 -0.41
CA ILE A 60 -0.55 -7.81 -1.06
C ILE A 60 0.42 -6.63 -1.11
N VAL A 61 0.61 -6.09 -2.30
CA VAL A 61 1.30 -4.82 -2.49
C VAL A 61 0.33 -3.82 -3.09
N THR A 62 0.41 -2.57 -2.66
CA THR A 62 -0.39 -1.50 -3.24
C THR A 62 0.45 -0.64 -4.14
N LYS A 63 -0.22 -0.04 -5.12
CA LYS A 63 0.33 1.03 -5.93
C LYS A 63 -0.62 2.21 -5.90
N ASP A 64 -0.09 3.37 -5.59
CA ASP A 64 -0.71 4.60 -6.00
C ASP A 64 -0.70 4.67 -7.52
N TRP A 65 -1.85 5.04 -8.09
CA TRP A 65 -2.07 5.01 -9.53
C TRP A 65 -2.98 6.16 -9.94
N HIS A 66 -2.39 7.17 -10.55
CA HIS A 66 -3.06 8.40 -10.91
C HIS A 66 -3.00 8.64 -12.42
N ASN A 67 -4.09 9.13 -13.00
CA ASN A 67 -3.98 9.76 -14.32
C ASN A 67 -3.43 11.18 -14.17
N PRO A 68 -2.69 11.72 -15.17
CA PRO A 68 -2.39 13.14 -15.21
C PRO A 68 -3.67 13.97 -15.05
N VAL A 69 -3.62 15.05 -14.27
CA VAL A 69 -4.78 15.92 -14.04
C VAL A 69 -5.28 16.48 -15.36
N GLY A 70 -6.59 16.36 -15.60
CA GLY A 70 -7.21 16.76 -16.87
C GLY A 70 -7.30 15.65 -17.90
N THR A 71 -6.94 14.40 -17.57
CA THR A 71 -7.06 13.27 -18.48
C THR A 71 -8.53 13.02 -18.83
N GLU A 72 -8.82 12.92 -20.13
CA GLU A 72 -10.16 12.60 -20.64
C GLU A 72 -10.38 11.09 -20.72
N ILE A 73 -11.35 10.57 -19.96
CA ILE A 73 -11.74 9.16 -19.94
C ILE A 73 -13.10 9.00 -20.63
N SER A 74 -13.12 8.20 -21.69
CA SER A 74 -14.37 7.83 -22.37
C SER A 74 -15.13 6.79 -21.54
N SER A 75 -16.36 7.11 -21.12
CA SER A 75 -17.26 6.21 -20.40
C SER A 75 -18.64 6.20 -21.08
N GLY A 76 -18.91 5.15 -21.86
CA GLY A 76 -20.10 5.06 -22.71
C GLY A 76 -20.14 6.18 -23.75
N ASP A 77 -21.23 6.94 -23.78
CA ASP A 77 -21.43 8.08 -24.69
C ASP A 77 -20.88 9.42 -24.14
N ARG A 78 -20.08 9.38 -23.06
CA ARG A 78 -19.59 10.59 -22.36
C ARG A 78 -18.08 10.58 -22.19
N THR A 79 -17.53 11.79 -22.04
CA THR A 79 -16.16 12.03 -21.63
C THR A 79 -16.17 12.58 -20.21
N ILE A 80 -15.43 11.95 -19.30
CA ILE A 80 -15.21 12.43 -17.93
C ILE A 80 -13.77 12.93 -17.85
N VAL A 81 -13.56 14.09 -17.25
CA VAL A 81 -12.21 14.61 -16.97
C VAL A 81 -11.78 14.11 -15.59
N ASP A 82 -10.69 13.35 -15.53
CA ASP A 82 -10.14 12.82 -14.28
C ASP A 82 -9.24 13.86 -13.60
N ASN A 83 -9.72 14.39 -12.47
CA ASN A 83 -9.01 15.36 -11.63
C ASN A 83 -8.83 14.85 -10.19
N ARG A 84 -9.03 13.56 -9.93
CA ARG A 84 -9.01 12.97 -8.58
C ARG A 84 -7.69 13.25 -7.83
N ALA A 85 -6.58 13.22 -8.56
CA ALA A 85 -5.24 13.49 -8.02
C ALA A 85 -4.88 14.98 -7.89
N ALA A 86 -5.75 15.93 -8.24
CA ALA A 86 -5.39 17.36 -8.34
C ALA A 86 -4.87 17.96 -7.02
N ASP A 87 -5.56 17.70 -5.91
CA ASP A 87 -5.14 18.19 -4.58
C ASP A 87 -3.82 17.56 -4.14
N GLU A 88 -3.66 16.26 -4.41
CA GLU A 88 -2.46 15.52 -4.07
C GLU A 88 -1.25 16.02 -4.87
N PHE A 89 -1.41 16.25 -6.18
CA PHE A 89 -0.37 16.81 -7.03
C PHE A 89 -0.05 18.27 -6.69
N ALA A 90 -1.00 19.04 -6.17
CA ALA A 90 -0.72 20.39 -5.69
C ALA A 90 0.22 20.40 -4.47
N ILE A 91 0.16 19.36 -3.62
CA ILE A 91 0.98 19.25 -2.42
C ILE A 91 2.31 18.56 -2.73
N TYR A 92 2.24 17.41 -3.39
CA TYR A 92 3.39 16.53 -3.58
C TYR A 92 4.01 16.65 -4.96
N GLY A 93 3.41 17.37 -5.90
CA GLY A 93 3.79 17.31 -7.32
C GLY A 93 3.22 16.08 -8.01
N GLU A 94 3.15 16.12 -9.33
CA GLU A 94 2.72 14.99 -10.15
C GLU A 94 3.65 13.78 -9.94
N HIS A 95 3.05 12.62 -9.68
CA HIS A 95 3.73 11.37 -9.37
C HIS A 95 2.82 10.16 -9.58
N ALA A 96 3.41 8.97 -9.61
CA ALA A 96 2.72 7.68 -9.75
C ALA A 96 1.78 7.60 -10.99
N THR A 97 2.11 8.37 -12.03
CA THR A 97 1.39 8.38 -13.30
C THR A 97 1.87 7.25 -14.23
N PRO A 98 0.98 6.66 -15.05
CA PRO A 98 1.38 5.64 -16.01
C PRO A 98 2.23 6.22 -17.14
N GLY A 99 3.24 5.45 -17.58
CA GLY A 99 3.97 5.70 -18.83
C GLY A 99 5.41 6.18 -18.69
N ASP A 100 5.84 6.56 -17.48
CA ASP A 100 7.15 7.17 -17.25
C ASP A 100 8.01 6.40 -16.22
N GLY A 101 7.50 5.26 -15.75
CA GLY A 101 8.12 4.34 -14.81
C GLY A 101 8.02 4.75 -13.34
N ASP A 102 7.43 5.91 -13.02
CA ASP A 102 7.33 6.41 -11.64
C ASP A 102 6.36 5.56 -10.80
N SER A 103 5.29 5.05 -11.43
CA SER A 103 4.33 4.12 -10.81
C SER A 103 4.88 2.70 -10.56
N ASP A 104 6.09 2.37 -11.01
CA ASP A 104 6.68 1.03 -10.80
C ASP A 104 7.02 0.80 -9.32
N LEU A 105 6.97 -0.46 -8.88
CA LEU A 105 7.53 -0.84 -7.58
C LEU A 105 9.05 -0.61 -7.57
N ASN A 106 9.61 -0.31 -6.38
CA ASN A 106 11.06 -0.28 -6.22
C ASN A 106 11.66 -1.67 -6.51
N ALA A 107 12.85 -1.67 -7.13
CA ALA A 107 13.44 -2.87 -7.71
C ALA A 107 13.59 -4.07 -6.75
N PRO A 108 14.00 -3.92 -5.47
CA PRO A 108 14.11 -5.06 -4.57
C PRO A 108 12.78 -5.77 -4.29
N LEU A 109 11.68 -5.01 -4.10
CA LEU A 109 10.36 -5.60 -3.89
C LEU A 109 9.85 -6.26 -5.17
N GLU A 110 9.99 -5.58 -6.31
CA GLU A 110 9.60 -6.13 -7.62
C GLU A 110 10.34 -7.45 -7.93
N ALA A 111 11.65 -7.51 -7.67
CA ALA A 111 12.45 -8.72 -7.86
C ALA A 111 12.00 -9.87 -6.94
N ALA A 112 11.66 -9.56 -5.68
CA ALA A 112 11.12 -10.55 -4.75
C ALA A 112 9.78 -11.10 -5.26
N LEU A 113 8.84 -10.23 -5.66
CA LEU A 113 7.54 -10.66 -6.19
C LEU A 113 7.70 -11.52 -7.45
N GLN A 114 8.57 -11.14 -8.39
CA GLN A 114 8.86 -11.95 -9.58
C GLN A 114 9.44 -13.33 -9.23
N GLN A 115 10.21 -13.44 -8.14
CA GLN A 115 10.68 -14.72 -7.65
C GLN A 115 9.54 -15.54 -7.05
N LEU A 116 8.63 -14.91 -6.29
CA LEU A 116 7.45 -15.57 -5.74
C LEU A 116 6.51 -16.07 -6.84
N GLU A 117 6.27 -15.28 -7.88
CA GLU A 117 5.48 -15.70 -9.06
C GLU A 117 6.07 -16.94 -9.74
N LYS A 118 7.40 -17.01 -9.88
CA LYS A 118 8.09 -18.21 -10.39
C LYS A 118 7.91 -19.42 -9.49
N GLN A 119 7.84 -19.22 -8.16
CA GLN A 119 7.61 -20.30 -7.19
C GLN A 119 6.14 -20.74 -7.15
N ASP A 120 5.20 -19.80 -7.29
CA ASP A 120 3.75 -20.06 -7.32
C ASP A 120 3.34 -20.74 -8.63
N GLY A 121 4.07 -20.50 -9.72
CA GLY A 121 3.71 -20.95 -11.06
C GLY A 121 2.65 -20.07 -11.74
N HIS A 122 2.23 -19.00 -11.07
CA HIS A 122 1.25 -18.03 -11.53
C HIS A 122 1.79 -16.60 -11.37
N ARG A 123 1.33 -15.69 -12.22
CA ARG A 123 1.60 -14.26 -12.07
C ARG A 123 0.76 -13.69 -10.93
N ARG A 124 1.20 -12.59 -10.31
CA ARG A 124 0.38 -11.89 -9.30
C ARG A 124 -0.94 -11.43 -9.94
N THR A 125 -2.02 -11.49 -9.18
CA THR A 125 -3.31 -10.92 -9.58
C THR A 125 -3.22 -9.39 -9.48
N ILE A 126 -3.43 -8.68 -10.58
CA ILE A 126 -3.43 -7.21 -10.61
C ILE A 126 -4.89 -6.71 -10.56
N ILE A 127 -5.16 -5.79 -9.64
CA ILE A 127 -6.48 -5.20 -9.40
C ILE A 127 -6.35 -3.69 -9.64
N PRO A 128 -6.80 -3.16 -10.79
CA PRO A 128 -6.70 -1.74 -11.08
C PRO A 128 -7.81 -0.93 -10.39
N VAL A 129 -7.59 0.38 -10.22
CA VAL A 129 -8.49 1.33 -9.51
C VAL A 129 -9.94 1.25 -9.99
N ASP A 130 -10.16 1.25 -11.30
CA ASP A 130 -11.49 1.38 -11.90
C ASP A 130 -12.10 0.03 -12.33
N HIS A 131 -11.54 -1.12 -11.93
CA HIS A 131 -12.19 -2.43 -12.11
C HIS A 131 -12.67 -3.00 -10.78
N HIS A 132 -14.00 -3.15 -10.67
CA HIS A 132 -14.66 -3.64 -9.45
C HIS A 132 -14.81 -5.17 -9.38
N GLU A 133 -14.42 -5.90 -10.42
CA GLU A 133 -14.49 -7.35 -10.50
C GLU A 133 -13.07 -7.94 -10.52
N VAL A 134 -12.74 -8.79 -9.55
CA VAL A 134 -11.47 -9.52 -9.52
C VAL A 134 -11.74 -11.02 -9.58
N VAL A 135 -11.30 -11.62 -10.68
CA VAL A 135 -10.32 -12.71 -10.80
C VAL A 135 -10.54 -13.27 -12.21
N GLU A 136 -9.63 -12.98 -13.15
CA GLU A 136 -9.51 -13.83 -14.34
C GLU A 136 -8.96 -15.19 -13.90
N SER A 137 -9.57 -16.27 -14.38
CA SER A 137 -9.17 -17.64 -14.04
C SER A 137 -7.76 -17.93 -14.56
N GLY A 138 -6.72 -17.75 -13.74
CA GLY A 138 -5.33 -18.03 -14.12
C GLY A 138 -4.26 -17.40 -13.23
N ASP A 139 -4.59 -16.32 -12.51
CA ASP A 139 -3.63 -15.58 -11.68
C ASP A 139 -3.55 -16.07 -10.23
N SER A 140 -2.44 -15.72 -9.57
CA SER A 140 -2.11 -16.12 -8.21
C SER A 140 -3.21 -15.73 -7.24
N GLN A 141 -3.66 -16.68 -6.44
CA GLN A 141 -4.60 -16.43 -5.37
C GLN A 141 -3.92 -15.98 -4.06
N ARG A 142 -2.60 -15.80 -4.07
CA ARG A 142 -1.80 -15.47 -2.87
C ARG A 142 -0.88 -14.27 -3.05
N ILE A 143 -0.73 -13.76 -4.27
CA ILE A 143 0.10 -12.60 -4.57
C ILE A 143 -0.79 -11.60 -5.32
N PHE A 144 -1.03 -10.45 -4.71
CA PHE A 144 -1.90 -9.41 -5.24
C PHE A 144 -1.14 -8.09 -5.38
N GLU A 145 -1.42 -7.38 -6.47
CA GLU A 145 -1.09 -5.97 -6.64
C GLU A 145 -2.40 -5.19 -6.77
N ILE A 146 -2.65 -4.27 -5.83
CA ILE A 146 -3.90 -3.50 -5.77
C ILE A 146 -3.59 -2.04 -6.01
N HIS A 147 -4.18 -1.46 -7.06
CA HIS A 147 -4.03 -0.06 -7.36
C HIS A 147 -5.05 0.75 -6.56
N LYS A 148 -4.64 1.93 -6.10
CA LYS A 148 -5.49 2.89 -5.40
C LYS A 148 -5.24 4.29 -5.95
N ASN A 149 -6.21 5.18 -5.77
CA ASN A 149 -6.17 6.58 -6.20
C ASN A 149 -6.34 7.57 -5.04
N VAL A 150 -6.24 7.08 -3.81
CA VAL A 150 -6.39 7.83 -2.57
C VAL A 150 -5.44 7.26 -1.52
N TYR A 151 -5.24 7.98 -0.42
CA TYR A 151 -4.30 7.56 0.62
C TYR A 151 -4.70 6.25 1.32
N ASP A 152 -5.99 6.06 1.60
CA ASP A 152 -6.49 4.89 2.31
C ASP A 152 -6.80 3.74 1.34
N ILE A 153 -6.02 2.66 1.39
CA ILE A 153 -6.22 1.46 0.55
C ILE A 153 -7.62 0.83 0.71
N THR A 154 -8.29 1.07 1.84
CA THR A 154 -9.63 0.54 2.08
C THR A 154 -10.73 1.29 1.33
N GLN A 155 -10.38 2.39 0.66
CA GLN A 155 -11.27 3.28 -0.06
C GLN A 155 -10.77 3.55 -1.49
N LEU A 156 -11.67 4.07 -2.33
CA LEU A 156 -11.38 4.58 -3.66
C LEU A 156 -12.20 5.86 -3.87
N GLU A 157 -11.69 6.80 -4.65
CA GLU A 157 -12.49 7.93 -5.15
C GLU A 157 -13.09 7.55 -6.51
N GLU A 158 -14.42 7.45 -6.57
CA GLU A 158 -15.11 7.04 -7.80
C GLU A 158 -14.97 8.10 -8.90
N LEU A 159 -14.74 7.66 -10.14
CA LEU A 159 -14.78 8.56 -11.28
C LEU A 159 -16.24 8.99 -11.54
N HIS A 160 -16.54 10.28 -11.44
CA HIS A 160 -17.91 10.76 -11.54
C HIS A 160 -18.02 11.95 -12.53
N HIS A 161 -19.05 11.92 -13.37
CA HIS A 161 -19.31 12.97 -14.34
C HIS A 161 -19.73 14.29 -13.65
N GLU A 162 -19.37 15.43 -14.24
CA GLU A 162 -19.74 16.80 -13.80
C GLU A 162 -19.21 17.27 -12.43
N VAL A 163 -18.39 16.48 -11.74
CA VAL A 163 -17.76 16.88 -10.47
C VAL A 163 -16.26 16.71 -10.53
N GLU A 164 -15.54 17.58 -9.81
CA GLU A 164 -14.07 17.52 -9.72
C GLU A 164 -13.60 16.33 -8.89
N LYS A 165 -14.36 15.98 -7.84
CA LYS A 165 -14.12 14.85 -6.95
C LYS A 165 -15.39 14.02 -6.78
N GLY A 166 -15.26 12.72 -7.00
CA GLY A 166 -16.34 11.76 -6.79
C GLY A 166 -16.51 11.37 -5.32
N PRO A 167 -17.53 10.56 -5.02
CA PRO A 167 -17.70 10.03 -3.68
C PRO A 167 -16.56 9.06 -3.32
N MET A 168 -16.13 9.10 -2.06
CA MET A 168 -15.31 8.06 -1.47
C MET A 168 -16.16 6.80 -1.26
N ILE A 169 -15.75 5.70 -1.87
CA ILE A 169 -16.42 4.40 -1.77
C ILE A 169 -15.47 3.33 -1.22
N PRO A 170 -15.98 2.25 -0.60
CA PRO A 170 -15.12 1.15 -0.18
C PRO A 170 -14.41 0.48 -1.36
N ASN A 171 -13.11 0.19 -1.21
CA ASN A 171 -12.36 -0.62 -2.16
C ASN A 171 -12.80 -2.09 -2.06
N ARG A 172 -13.87 -2.45 -2.78
CA ARG A 172 -14.51 -3.77 -2.68
C ARG A 172 -13.56 -4.92 -2.99
N ALA A 173 -12.65 -4.73 -3.93
CA ALA A 173 -11.68 -5.75 -4.29
C ALA A 173 -10.69 -6.02 -3.15
N PHE A 174 -10.16 -4.97 -2.52
CA PHE A 174 -9.33 -5.10 -1.32
C PHE A 174 -10.09 -5.81 -0.19
N TRP A 175 -11.32 -5.36 0.10
CA TRP A 175 -12.15 -5.95 1.15
C TRP A 175 -12.48 -7.42 0.88
N HIS A 176 -12.74 -7.79 -0.37
CA HIS A 176 -12.97 -9.19 -0.74
C HIS A 176 -11.77 -10.10 -0.40
N VAL A 177 -10.55 -9.66 -0.68
CA VAL A 177 -9.33 -10.41 -0.31
C VAL A 177 -9.17 -10.48 1.21
N MET A 178 -9.42 -9.39 1.93
CA MET A 178 -9.35 -9.37 3.40
C MET A 178 -10.38 -10.29 4.06
N GLU A 179 -11.63 -10.27 3.56
CA GLU A 179 -12.71 -11.12 4.06
C GLU A 179 -12.38 -12.60 3.85
N ARG A 180 -11.86 -12.96 2.68
CA ARG A 180 -11.42 -14.33 2.39
C ARG A 180 -10.38 -14.83 3.40
N GLU A 181 -9.36 -14.02 3.71
CA GLU A 181 -8.34 -14.41 4.68
C GLU A 181 -8.90 -14.48 6.10
N ARG A 182 -9.76 -13.54 6.49
CA ARG A 182 -10.42 -13.54 7.80
C ARG A 182 -11.36 -14.73 8.00
N GLU A 183 -12.07 -15.16 6.96
CA GLU A 183 -12.92 -16.35 7.01
C GLU A 183 -12.12 -17.64 7.13
N ALA A 184 -10.89 -17.67 6.60
CA ALA A 184 -9.99 -18.81 6.69
C ALA A 184 -9.37 -18.99 8.09
N GLY A 185 -9.32 -17.96 8.92
CA GLY A 185 -8.83 -18.04 10.30
C GLY A 185 -8.58 -16.67 10.94
N PRO A 186 -8.13 -16.63 12.21
CA PRO A 186 -7.69 -15.38 12.85
C PRO A 186 -6.65 -14.68 11.97
N LEU A 187 -6.80 -13.37 11.77
CA LEU A 187 -6.00 -12.62 10.80
C LEU A 187 -4.91 -11.80 11.51
N THR A 188 -3.66 -11.98 11.10
CA THR A 188 -2.53 -11.12 11.43
C THR A 188 -2.10 -10.38 10.16
N LEU A 189 -2.05 -9.05 10.23
CA LEU A 189 -1.59 -8.19 9.16
C LEU A 189 -0.21 -7.64 9.49
N VAL A 190 0.76 -7.85 8.60
CA VAL A 190 2.07 -7.18 8.63
C VAL A 190 1.99 -6.02 7.63
N LEU A 191 1.78 -4.81 8.14
CA LEU A 191 1.58 -3.60 7.34
C LEU A 191 2.84 -2.73 7.35
N SER A 192 3.36 -2.43 6.15
CA SER A 192 4.59 -1.69 5.93
C SER A 192 4.48 -0.76 4.72
N GLY A 193 5.55 -0.03 4.39
CA GLY A 193 5.65 0.76 3.16
C GLY A 193 5.65 2.28 3.39
N LYS A 194 5.01 3.02 2.49
CA LYS A 194 5.11 4.48 2.36
C LYS A 194 3.70 5.09 2.26
N ILE A 195 3.45 6.31 2.71
CA ILE A 195 4.26 7.15 3.62
C ILE A 195 3.62 7.07 5.02
N ALA A 196 4.45 6.98 6.07
CA ALA A 196 4.00 6.82 7.46
C ALA A 196 2.84 7.76 7.83
N GLU A 197 2.99 9.05 7.54
CA GLU A 197 2.06 10.12 7.89
C GLU A 197 0.72 10.07 7.14
N VAL A 198 0.71 9.39 5.99
CA VAL A 198 -0.34 9.46 4.98
C VAL A 198 -0.92 8.06 4.77
N CYS A 199 -0.55 7.35 3.70
CA CYS A 199 -1.17 6.09 3.30
C CYS A 199 -1.09 4.99 4.37
N VAL A 200 0.07 4.86 5.03
CA VAL A 200 0.28 3.85 6.09
C VAL A 200 -0.63 4.10 7.27
N ARG A 201 -0.68 5.35 7.77
CA ARG A 201 -1.56 5.73 8.88
C ARG A 201 -3.04 5.59 8.52
N ALA A 202 -3.44 6.10 7.36
CA ALA A 202 -4.84 6.04 6.91
C ALA A 202 -5.31 4.60 6.78
N GLY A 203 -4.57 3.76 6.06
CA GLY A 203 -4.88 2.34 5.90
C GLY A 203 -4.88 1.59 7.23
N ALA A 204 -3.88 1.80 8.10
CA ALA A 204 -3.80 1.14 9.39
C ALA A 204 -4.99 1.50 10.31
N PHE A 205 -5.42 2.76 10.34
CA PHE A 205 -6.56 3.19 11.14
C PHE A 205 -7.85 2.54 10.64
N SER A 206 -8.08 2.57 9.33
CA SER A 206 -9.27 1.96 8.72
C SER A 206 -9.28 0.43 8.86
N LEU A 207 -8.11 -0.23 8.87
CA LEU A 207 -8.01 -1.67 9.12
C LEU A 207 -8.33 -2.04 10.56
N LEU A 208 -7.85 -1.27 11.54
CA LEU A 208 -8.16 -1.51 12.96
C LEU A 208 -9.66 -1.31 13.25
N GLU A 209 -10.30 -0.37 12.55
CA GLU A 209 -11.74 -0.11 12.69
C GLU A 209 -12.59 -1.12 11.88
N GLY A 210 -12.16 -1.46 10.67
CA GLY A 210 -12.91 -2.30 9.72
C GLY A 210 -12.68 -3.80 9.85
N LEU A 211 -11.64 -4.26 10.56
CA LEU A 211 -11.36 -5.68 10.81
C LEU A 211 -11.34 -5.99 12.31
N PRO A 212 -12.52 -6.18 12.95
CA PRO A 212 -12.57 -6.53 14.36
C PRO A 212 -11.76 -7.78 14.69
N GLY A 213 -10.84 -7.66 15.66
CA GLY A 213 -9.99 -8.77 16.13
C GLY A 213 -8.76 -9.07 15.29
N VAL A 214 -8.40 -8.19 14.33
CA VAL A 214 -7.14 -8.28 13.60
C VAL A 214 -5.94 -8.03 14.52
N ASP A 215 -4.86 -8.81 14.39
CA ASP A 215 -3.56 -8.47 14.96
C ASP A 215 -2.77 -7.67 13.93
N LEU A 216 -2.71 -6.34 14.10
CA LEU A 216 -1.97 -5.46 13.20
C LEU A 216 -0.54 -5.28 13.71
N VAL A 217 0.44 -5.65 12.88
CA VAL A 217 1.87 -5.59 13.16
C VAL A 217 2.53 -4.60 12.21
N ILE A 218 3.21 -3.61 12.76
CA ILE A 218 3.91 -2.55 12.02
C ILE A 218 5.42 -2.70 12.23
N PRO A 219 6.17 -3.28 11.27
CA PRO A 219 7.62 -3.23 11.29
C PRO A 219 8.11 -1.79 10.99
N GLU A 220 8.45 -1.01 12.01
CA GLU A 220 8.71 0.43 11.88
C GLU A 220 9.95 0.78 11.03
N ASP A 221 10.89 -0.16 10.89
CA ASP A 221 12.05 -0.05 10.00
C ASP A 221 11.78 -0.57 8.58
N ALA A 222 10.54 -0.96 8.29
CA ALA A 222 10.00 -1.19 6.95
C ALA A 222 8.93 -0.14 6.58
N VAL A 223 8.84 0.95 7.34
CA VAL A 223 7.97 2.10 7.04
C VAL A 223 8.84 3.33 6.81
N SER A 224 8.66 4.02 5.69
CA SER A 224 9.35 5.29 5.44
C SER A 224 8.42 6.47 5.71
N SER A 225 8.99 7.66 5.87
CA SER A 225 8.27 8.86 6.27
C SER A 225 8.78 10.09 5.56
N LEU A 226 7.98 11.15 5.60
CA LEU A 226 8.47 12.48 5.27
C LEU A 226 9.57 12.91 6.25
N PRO A 227 10.45 13.85 5.86
CA PRO A 227 11.29 14.55 6.81
C PRO A 227 10.41 15.23 7.87
N SER A 228 10.78 15.12 9.14
CA SER A 228 10.02 15.71 10.27
C SER A 228 9.72 17.20 10.10
N GLU A 229 10.60 17.96 9.43
CA GLU A 229 10.36 19.37 9.09
C GLU A 229 9.24 19.54 8.05
N LEU A 230 9.28 18.78 6.96
CA LEU A 230 8.25 18.81 5.92
C LEU A 230 6.91 18.32 6.47
N ALA A 231 6.90 17.25 7.26
CA ALA A 231 5.69 16.76 7.93
C ALA A 231 5.02 17.88 8.76
N ARG A 232 5.81 18.63 9.55
CA ARG A 232 5.30 19.77 10.34
C ARG A 232 4.81 20.91 9.47
N GLN A 233 5.50 21.24 8.38
CA GLN A 233 5.05 22.28 7.43
C GLN A 233 3.69 21.92 6.82
N LEU A 234 3.46 20.64 6.53
CA LEU A 234 2.21 20.09 6.03
C LEU A 234 1.16 19.82 7.13
N GLN A 235 1.46 20.18 8.39
CA GLN A 235 0.59 19.93 9.55
C GLN A 235 0.23 18.44 9.75
N LEU A 236 1.15 17.56 9.35
CA LEU A 236 1.07 16.12 9.56
C LEU A 236 1.81 15.73 10.84
N PRO A 237 1.41 14.63 11.52
CA PRO A 237 2.21 14.05 12.59
C PRO A 237 3.58 13.63 12.06
N THR A 238 4.59 13.55 12.91
CA THR A 238 5.87 12.90 12.58
C THR A 238 5.72 11.38 12.62
N LYS A 239 6.59 10.64 11.92
CA LYS A 239 6.66 9.16 12.00
C LYS A 239 6.59 8.63 13.43
N LEU A 240 7.32 9.22 14.37
CA LEU A 240 7.30 8.78 15.77
C LEU A 240 5.90 8.91 16.38
N GLU A 241 5.26 10.06 16.19
CA GLU A 241 3.89 10.30 16.65
C GLU A 241 2.88 9.37 15.96
N VAL A 242 3.08 9.05 14.67
CA VAL A 242 2.26 8.03 13.97
C VAL A 242 2.42 6.66 14.63
N MET A 243 3.64 6.22 14.90
CA MET A 243 3.87 4.92 15.54
C MET A 243 3.26 4.87 16.94
N ASP A 244 3.33 5.95 17.70
CA ASP A 244 2.69 6.05 19.03
C ASP A 244 1.16 5.99 18.94
N GLN A 245 0.55 6.74 18.00
CA GLN A 245 -0.89 6.66 17.74
C GLN A 245 -1.34 5.24 17.36
N LEU A 246 -0.53 4.53 16.56
CA LEU A 246 -0.81 3.15 16.16
C LEU A 246 -0.73 2.19 17.35
N ARG A 247 0.26 2.36 18.25
CA ARG A 247 0.35 1.60 19.51
C ARG A 247 -0.87 1.84 20.40
N GLU A 248 -1.27 3.09 20.57
CA GLU A 248 -2.44 3.48 21.37
C GLU A 248 -3.75 2.87 20.85
N ARG A 249 -3.84 2.65 19.54
CA ARG A 249 -4.97 1.98 18.88
C ARG A 249 -4.87 0.46 18.86
N GLY A 250 -3.83 -0.12 19.44
CA GLY A 250 -3.68 -1.58 19.61
C GLY A 250 -2.82 -2.27 18.56
N ALA A 251 -2.16 -1.54 17.65
CA ALA A 251 -1.18 -2.13 16.75
C ALA A 251 0.13 -2.47 17.49
N ARG A 252 0.79 -3.56 17.08
CA ARG A 252 2.11 -3.93 17.57
C ARG A 252 3.18 -3.32 16.68
N VAL A 253 3.86 -2.29 17.16
CA VAL A 253 4.99 -1.68 16.44
C VAL A 253 6.29 -2.35 16.87
N VAL A 254 6.98 -3.00 15.93
CA VAL A 254 8.15 -3.88 16.16
C VAL A 254 9.24 -3.64 15.12
N LYS A 255 10.38 -4.34 15.22
CA LYS A 255 11.38 -4.39 14.14
C LYS A 255 11.10 -5.51 13.13
N THR A 256 11.51 -5.32 11.88
CA THR A 256 11.44 -6.34 10.82
C THR A 256 12.03 -7.67 11.27
N GLU A 257 13.18 -7.68 11.94
CA GLU A 257 13.82 -8.93 12.40
C GLU A 257 12.96 -9.72 13.39
N GLU A 258 12.15 -9.05 14.22
CA GLU A 258 11.25 -9.73 15.14
C GLU A 258 10.13 -10.45 14.39
N VAL A 259 9.61 -9.81 13.33
CA VAL A 259 8.60 -10.43 12.44
C VAL A 259 9.20 -11.62 11.70
N LEU A 260 10.40 -11.47 11.14
CA LEU A 260 11.08 -12.55 10.42
C LEU A 260 11.40 -13.74 11.34
N ALA A 261 11.85 -13.49 12.56
CA ALA A 261 12.08 -14.55 13.55
C ALA A 261 10.77 -15.28 13.88
N TRP A 262 9.68 -14.55 14.10
CA TRP A 262 8.36 -15.12 14.36
C TRP A 262 7.86 -16.01 13.21
N LEU A 263 8.02 -15.59 11.95
CA LEU A 263 7.58 -16.36 10.78
C LEU A 263 8.40 -17.64 10.54
N SER A 264 9.61 -17.72 11.11
CA SER A 264 10.51 -18.85 10.96
C SER A 264 10.42 -19.91 12.08
N ALA A 265 9.65 -19.63 13.14
CA ALA A 265 9.51 -20.47 14.32
C ALA A 265 8.40 -21.52 14.18
#